data_AF-A0A1T4N6G5-F1
#
_entry.id   AF-A0A1T4N6G5-F1
#
_cell.length_a   1.000
_cell.length_b   1.000
_cell.length_c   1.000
_cell.angle_alpha   90.00
_cell.angle_beta   90.00
_cell.angle_gamma   90.00
#
_symmetry.space_group_name_H-M   'P 1'
#
loop_
_entity.id
_entity.type
_entity.pdbx_description
1 polymer ?
#
loop_
_entity_poly.entity_id
_entity_poly.type
_entity_poly.pdbx_seq_one_letter_code
_entity_poly.pdbx_strand_id
1 'polypeptide(L)'
;MQSVFRMLILVLVLVCGLVTSSPAVEWQLKEMGVGIYDESQGYDTVLTVLQRGERWSQKQLYDQGYFANREKKFGAWLVGPPVDSYLNRFGTPQFGCKYRLTEPSGKSTMFGPHGFYKPGFTTVFINASGQTGSWKIEFYLWNRDTDRETLVDSRVFVIEP
;
A
#
# COMPACT_ATOMS: atom_id res chain seq x y z
N MET A 1 11.39 -2.95 63.75
CA MET A 1 11.30 -3.83 62.55
C MET A 1 10.07 -3.59 61.65
N GLN A 2 9.15 -2.67 61.95
CA GLN A 2 7.96 -2.42 61.10
C GLN A 2 8.12 -1.26 60.09
N SER A 3 9.04 -0.32 60.31
CA SER A 3 9.19 0.86 59.43
C SER A 3 9.96 0.60 58.14
N VAL A 4 10.86 -0.38 58.12
CA VAL A 4 11.67 -0.72 56.92
C VAL A 4 10.84 -1.45 55.87
N PHE A 5 9.81 -2.19 56.29
CA PHE A 5 8.95 -2.98 55.41
C PHE A 5 7.92 -2.14 54.64
N ARG A 6 7.47 -1.01 55.23
CA ARG A 6 6.53 -0.07 54.57
C ARG A 6 7.21 0.80 53.50
N MET A 7 8.51 1.05 53.65
CA MET A 7 9.27 1.86 52.70
C MET A 7 9.63 1.06 51.43
N LEU A 8 9.79 -0.27 51.53
CA LEU A 8 10.07 -1.13 50.37
C LEU A 8 8.86 -1.34 49.45
N ILE A 9 7.64 -1.34 50.00
CA ILE A 9 6.41 -1.51 49.20
C ILE A 9 6.08 -0.24 48.40
N LEU A 10 6.46 0.95 48.89
CA LEU A 10 6.23 2.20 48.18
C LEU A 10 7.18 2.41 46.98
N VAL A 11 8.39 1.84 47.03
CA VAL A 11 9.32 1.87 45.90
C VAL A 11 8.92 0.86 44.81
N LEU A 12 8.30 -0.26 45.18
CA LEU A 12 7.87 -1.28 44.20
C LEU A 12 6.60 -0.86 43.42
N VAL A 13 5.71 -0.05 44.00
CA VAL A 13 4.49 0.42 43.33
C VAL A 13 4.77 1.58 42.37
N LEU A 14 5.85 2.34 42.56
CA LEU A 14 6.19 3.49 41.71
C LEU A 14 6.94 3.10 40.41
N VAL A 15 7.48 1.88 40.31
CA VAL A 15 8.23 1.41 39.13
C VAL A 15 7.34 0.71 38.09
N CYS A 16 6.07 0.42 38.41
CA CYS A 16 5.14 -0.25 37.48
C CYS A 16 4.36 0.71 36.55
N GLY A 17 4.51 2.02 36.70
CA GLY A 17 3.71 3.01 35.98
C GLY A 17 4.54 3.79 34.99
N LEU A 18 4.84 3.21 33.82
CA LEU A 18 5.02 3.89 32.53
C LEU A 18 5.44 2.83 31.49
N VAL A 19 4.55 1.87 31.22
CA VAL A 19 4.57 1.20 29.91
C VAL A 19 4.05 2.25 28.94
N THR A 20 4.95 3.05 28.38
CA THR A 20 4.64 3.88 27.22
C THR A 20 4.42 2.91 26.07
N SER A 21 3.17 2.48 25.85
CA SER A 21 2.80 1.95 24.55
C SER A 21 3.01 3.09 23.57
N SER A 22 4.10 3.08 22.81
CA SER A 22 4.21 3.92 21.63
C SER A 22 2.90 3.76 20.86
N PRO A 23 2.20 4.85 20.50
CA PRO A 23 1.04 4.70 19.65
C PRO A 23 1.50 3.90 18.43
N ALA A 24 0.86 2.76 18.19
CA ALA A 24 1.09 2.04 16.95
C ALA A 24 0.88 3.06 15.84
N VAL A 25 1.91 3.30 15.01
CA VAL A 25 1.75 4.16 13.84
C VAL A 25 0.67 3.50 13.00
N GLU A 26 -0.51 4.10 13.01
CA GLU A 26 -1.63 3.62 12.22
C GLU A 26 -1.26 3.82 10.75
N TRP A 27 -1.36 2.77 9.95
CA TRP A 27 -1.07 2.88 8.53
C TRP A 27 -2.09 3.85 7.92
N GLN A 28 -1.58 4.89 7.27
CA GLN A 28 -2.42 5.92 6.65
C GLN A 28 -2.08 6.08 5.18
N LEU A 29 -3.12 6.25 4.37
CA LEU A 29 -2.99 6.55 2.96
C LEU A 29 -2.34 7.93 2.79
N LYS A 30 -1.21 8.00 2.09
CA LYS A 30 -0.61 9.27 1.65
C LYS A 30 -1.05 9.63 0.24
N GLU A 31 -1.00 8.65 -0.66
CA GLU A 31 -1.31 8.86 -2.06
C GLU A 31 -1.78 7.55 -2.70
N MET A 32 -2.70 7.65 -3.65
CA MET A 32 -2.96 6.59 -4.62
C MET A 32 -3.17 7.18 -6.00
N GLY A 33 -2.97 6.41 -7.05
CA GLY A 33 -3.26 6.87 -8.40
C GLY A 33 -3.26 5.77 -9.44
N VAL A 34 -3.67 6.17 -10.65
CA VAL A 34 -3.63 5.37 -11.88
C VAL A 34 -2.92 6.22 -12.94
N GLY A 35 -2.08 5.58 -13.73
CA GLY A 35 -1.39 6.20 -14.85
C GLY A 35 -0.05 5.57 -15.19
N ILE A 36 0.87 6.39 -15.68
CA ILE A 36 2.19 5.96 -16.16
C ILE A 36 3.22 6.26 -15.07
N TYR A 37 3.98 5.24 -14.70
CA TYR A 37 5.13 5.36 -13.82
C TYR A 37 6.38 4.75 -14.47
N ASP A 38 7.54 5.13 -13.93
CA ASP A 38 8.88 4.76 -14.40
C ASP A 38 9.67 4.10 -13.27
N GLU A 39 10.18 2.90 -13.54
CA GLU A 39 10.99 2.12 -12.60
C GLU A 39 12.49 2.20 -12.89
N SER A 40 12.94 2.97 -13.90
CA SER A 40 14.35 3.08 -14.30
C SER A 40 15.27 3.66 -13.23
N GLN A 41 14.75 4.49 -12.33
CA GLN A 41 15.50 5.07 -11.20
C GLN A 41 15.60 4.12 -9.99
N GLY A 42 15.09 2.89 -10.10
CA GLY A 42 15.11 1.87 -9.06
C GLY A 42 13.70 1.54 -8.56
N TYR A 43 13.17 0.41 -9.05
CA TYR A 43 11.77 -0.03 -8.85
C TYR A 43 11.33 -0.14 -7.37
N ASP A 44 12.26 -0.32 -6.44
CA ASP A 44 12.01 -0.48 -5.00
C ASP A 44 12.48 0.70 -4.12
N THR A 45 13.03 1.74 -4.75
CA THR A 45 13.66 2.87 -4.04
C THR A 45 12.87 4.17 -4.14
N VAL A 46 12.22 4.40 -5.28
CA VAL A 46 11.46 5.61 -5.54
C VAL A 46 10.30 5.32 -6.49
N LEU A 47 9.13 5.87 -6.18
CA LEU A 47 8.02 5.90 -7.10
C LEU A 47 8.16 7.12 -8.01
N THR A 48 8.40 6.90 -9.29
CA THR A 48 8.46 7.99 -10.29
C THR A 48 7.18 8.00 -11.11
N VAL A 49 6.23 8.84 -10.74
CA VAL A 49 4.99 9.05 -11.51
C VAL A 49 5.27 10.01 -12.66
N LEU A 50 5.10 9.54 -13.90
CA LEU A 50 5.24 10.38 -15.10
C LEU A 50 3.93 11.08 -15.44
N GLN A 51 2.81 10.37 -15.28
CA GLN A 51 1.49 10.91 -15.57
C GLN A 51 0.42 10.24 -14.71
N ARG A 52 -0.49 11.05 -14.17
CA ARG A 52 -1.67 10.62 -13.43
C ARG A 52 -2.92 11.01 -14.21
N GLY A 53 -3.95 10.16 -14.16
CA GLY A 53 -5.20 10.44 -14.85
C GLY A 53 -6.24 9.33 -14.72
N GLU A 54 -7.48 9.68 -15.04
CA GLU A 54 -8.64 8.79 -14.97
C GLU A 54 -9.17 8.43 -16.37
N ARG A 55 -8.60 8.97 -17.43
CA ARG A 55 -8.97 8.69 -18.82
C ARG A 55 -7.71 8.52 -19.66
N TRP A 56 -7.69 7.48 -20.48
CA TRP A 56 -6.50 7.09 -21.24
C TRP A 56 -6.87 6.55 -22.61
N SER A 57 -6.16 6.99 -23.65
CA SER A 57 -6.30 6.38 -24.97
C SER A 57 -5.59 5.03 -25.01
N GLN A 58 -6.32 3.97 -25.36
CA GLN A 58 -5.76 2.64 -25.56
C GLN A 58 -4.68 2.66 -26.64
N LYS A 59 -4.95 3.33 -27.77
CA LYS A 59 -3.98 3.51 -28.85
C LYS A 59 -2.70 4.15 -28.35
N GLN A 60 -2.79 5.25 -27.60
CA GLN A 60 -1.61 5.92 -27.06
C GLN A 60 -0.80 5.00 -26.15
N LEU A 61 -1.46 4.32 -25.20
CA LEU A 61 -0.79 3.42 -24.27
C LEU A 61 -0.10 2.24 -24.98
N TYR A 62 -0.73 1.70 -26.02
CA TYR A 62 -0.19 0.63 -26.85
C TYR A 62 1.01 1.11 -27.69
N ASP A 63 0.85 2.18 -28.46
CA ASP A 63 1.86 2.71 -29.38
C ASP A 63 3.14 3.13 -28.62
N GLN A 64 3.00 3.62 -27.39
CA GLN A 64 4.13 4.00 -26.53
C GLN A 64 4.69 2.82 -25.72
N GLY A 65 4.13 1.62 -25.85
CA GLY A 65 4.63 0.40 -25.25
C GLY A 65 4.36 0.27 -23.74
N TYR A 66 3.46 1.06 -23.16
CA TYR A 66 3.18 1.04 -21.73
C TYR A 66 2.49 -0.24 -21.23
N PHE A 67 1.96 -1.07 -22.14
CA PHE A 67 1.46 -2.42 -21.83
C PHE A 67 2.52 -3.52 -21.95
N ALA A 68 3.76 -3.20 -22.29
CA ALA A 68 4.82 -4.20 -22.47
C ALA A 68 5.56 -4.56 -21.16
N ASN A 69 5.10 -4.06 -20.01
CA ASN A 69 5.72 -4.25 -18.68
C ASN A 69 7.24 -3.97 -18.67
N ARG A 70 7.67 -2.88 -19.33
CA ARG A 70 9.05 -2.39 -19.32
C ARG A 70 9.27 -1.44 -18.15
N GLU A 71 10.35 -0.67 -18.15
CA GLU A 71 10.63 0.34 -17.11
C GLU A 71 9.48 1.35 -16.96
N LYS A 72 9.01 1.90 -18.09
CA LYS A 72 7.82 2.75 -18.14
C LYS A 72 6.60 1.91 -18.45
N LYS A 73 5.59 1.98 -17.60
CA LYS A 73 4.38 1.16 -17.78
C LYS A 73 3.13 1.83 -17.22
N PHE A 74 1.99 1.37 -17.74
CA PHE A 74 0.68 1.78 -17.26
C PHE A 74 0.24 0.92 -16.09
N GLY A 75 -0.38 1.54 -15.10
CA GLY A 75 -0.85 0.84 -13.93
C GLY A 75 -1.37 1.74 -12.83
N ALA A 76 -1.27 1.27 -11.60
CA ALA A 76 -1.72 1.97 -10.41
C ALA A 76 -0.67 1.90 -9.31
N TRP A 77 -0.80 2.78 -8.31
CA TRP A 77 0.07 2.79 -7.15
C TRP A 77 -0.69 3.17 -5.88
N LEU A 78 -0.14 2.73 -4.76
CA LEU A 78 -0.58 3.07 -3.41
C LEU A 78 0.65 3.43 -2.58
N VAL A 79 0.60 4.56 -1.87
CA VAL A 79 1.66 5.09 -1.03
C VAL A 79 1.13 5.26 0.38
N GLY A 80 1.81 4.64 1.33
CA GLY A 80 1.60 4.78 2.76
C GLY A 80 2.85 5.31 3.47
N PRO A 81 2.96 5.09 4.80
CA PRO A 81 4.17 5.40 5.53
C PRO A 81 5.33 4.44 5.15
N PRO A 82 6.60 4.81 5.41
CA PRO A 82 7.73 3.90 5.22
C PRO A 82 7.60 2.62 6.04
N VAL A 83 8.13 1.51 5.52
CA VAL A 83 7.91 0.16 6.08
C VAL A 83 8.39 0.01 7.52
N ASP A 84 9.48 0.70 7.87
CA ASP A 84 10.08 0.69 9.21
C ASP A 84 9.20 1.32 10.30
N SER A 85 8.19 2.10 9.91
CA SER A 85 7.27 2.75 10.85
C SER A 85 6.16 1.83 11.37
N TYR A 86 5.90 0.67 10.74
CA TYR A 86 4.82 -0.25 11.11
C TYR A 86 5.27 -1.72 11.21
N LEU A 87 6.44 -1.94 11.79
CA LEU A 87 6.89 -3.30 12.09
C LEU A 87 6.11 -3.87 13.27
N ASN A 88 5.71 -5.13 13.17
CA ASN A 88 5.14 -5.86 14.29
C ASN A 88 6.22 -6.22 15.33
N ARG A 89 5.82 -6.88 16.43
CA ARG A 89 6.72 -7.30 17.51
C ARG A 89 7.87 -8.23 17.08
N PHE A 90 7.82 -8.78 15.86
CA PHE A 90 8.83 -9.66 15.28
C PHE A 90 9.75 -8.91 14.30
N GLY A 91 9.65 -7.58 14.20
CA GLY A 91 10.42 -6.79 13.23
C GLY A 91 9.97 -7.00 11.79
N THR A 92 8.80 -7.58 11.56
CA THR A 92 8.24 -7.84 10.22
C THR A 92 7.19 -6.78 9.89
N PRO A 93 7.07 -6.32 8.63
CA PRO A 93 6.01 -5.37 8.25
C PRO A 93 4.63 -5.92 8.61
N GLN A 94 3.92 -5.20 9.47
CA GLN A 94 2.60 -5.59 9.96
C GLN A 94 1.55 -5.58 8.85
N PHE A 95 1.71 -4.70 7.87
CA PHE A 95 0.75 -4.52 6.79
C PHE A 95 1.34 -4.90 5.43
N GLY A 96 0.52 -5.60 4.64
CA GLY A 96 0.69 -5.78 3.21
C GLY A 96 -0.46 -5.16 2.43
N CYS A 97 -0.38 -5.25 1.11
CA CYS A 97 -1.37 -4.71 0.20
C CYS A 97 -2.03 -5.84 -0.60
N LYS A 98 -3.36 -5.82 -0.69
CA LYS A 98 -4.12 -6.55 -1.71
C LYS A 98 -4.79 -5.55 -2.63
N TYR A 99 -5.13 -5.95 -3.84
CA TYR A 99 -5.94 -5.11 -4.70
C TYR A 99 -6.96 -5.94 -5.47
N ARG A 100 -8.16 -5.37 -5.66
CA ARG A 100 -9.16 -5.90 -6.57
C ARG A 100 -9.17 -5.07 -7.83
N LEU A 101 -9.02 -5.71 -8.98
CA LEU A 101 -9.17 -5.09 -10.28
C LEU A 101 -10.46 -5.60 -10.92
N THR A 102 -11.33 -4.66 -11.29
CA THR A 102 -12.59 -4.92 -12.01
C THR A 102 -12.44 -4.43 -13.44
N GLU A 103 -12.57 -5.35 -14.38
CA GLU A 103 -12.54 -5.14 -15.83
C GLU A 103 -13.86 -4.48 -16.31
N PRO A 104 -13.90 -3.88 -17.52
CA PRO A 104 -15.12 -3.30 -18.10
C PRO A 104 -16.27 -4.30 -18.25
N SER A 105 -15.96 -5.59 -18.35
CA SER A 105 -16.94 -6.68 -18.37
C SER A 105 -17.67 -6.88 -17.03
N GLY A 106 -17.21 -6.23 -15.94
CA GLY A 106 -17.65 -6.44 -14.57
C GLY A 106 -16.90 -7.58 -13.85
N LYS A 107 -16.08 -8.36 -14.57
CA LYS A 107 -15.25 -9.40 -13.97
C LYS A 107 -14.26 -8.76 -12.99
N SER A 108 -14.22 -9.28 -11.78
CA SER A 108 -13.33 -8.79 -10.71
C SER A 108 -12.39 -9.88 -10.24
N THR A 109 -11.10 -9.54 -10.08
CA THR A 109 -10.07 -10.46 -9.58
C THR A 109 -9.34 -9.80 -8.41
N MET A 110 -9.14 -10.55 -7.32
CA MET A 110 -8.35 -10.13 -6.16
C MET A 110 -6.92 -10.65 -6.29
N PHE A 111 -5.95 -9.78 -6.00
CA PHE A 111 -4.52 -10.07 -6.05
C PHE A 111 -3.84 -9.78 -4.71
N GLY A 112 -2.70 -10.42 -4.46
CA GLY A 112 -1.92 -10.30 -3.23
C GLY A 112 -2.21 -11.40 -2.19
N PRO A 113 -1.69 -11.28 -0.97
CA PRO A 113 -1.02 -10.07 -0.43
C PRO A 113 0.38 -9.82 -1.03
N HIS A 114 0.68 -8.55 -1.25
CA HIS A 114 1.99 -8.03 -1.67
C HIS A 114 2.62 -7.20 -0.55
N GLY A 115 3.95 -7.14 -0.52
CA GLY A 115 4.66 -6.21 0.35
C GLY A 115 4.68 -4.79 -0.21
N PHE A 116 4.93 -3.82 0.67
CA PHE A 116 5.35 -2.48 0.26
C PHE A 116 6.87 -2.46 0.10
N TYR A 117 7.37 -1.68 -0.86
CA TYR A 117 8.78 -1.33 -0.92
C TYR A 117 9.17 -0.47 0.27
N LYS A 118 10.45 -0.47 0.65
CA LYS A 118 10.94 0.19 1.88
C LYS A 118 10.42 1.63 2.08
N PRO A 119 10.36 2.49 1.05
CA PRO A 119 9.84 3.85 1.19
C PRO A 119 8.32 3.95 1.47
N GLY A 120 7.58 2.85 1.38
CA GLY A 120 6.15 2.79 1.72
C GLY A 120 5.19 2.74 0.55
N PHE A 121 5.66 2.44 -0.67
CA PHE A 121 4.79 2.35 -1.86
C PHE A 121 4.71 0.94 -2.43
N THR A 122 3.68 0.69 -3.23
CA THR A 122 3.54 -0.49 -4.08
C THR A 122 2.96 -0.07 -5.43
N THR A 123 3.33 -0.79 -6.49
CA THR A 123 2.87 -0.57 -7.85
C THR A 123 2.12 -1.80 -8.35
N VAL A 124 1.15 -1.55 -9.23
CA VAL A 124 0.37 -2.57 -9.93
C VAL A 124 0.53 -2.31 -11.41
N PHE A 125 1.04 -3.28 -12.16
CA PHE A 125 1.01 -3.22 -13.61
C PHE A 125 -0.38 -3.61 -14.12
N ILE A 126 -0.96 -2.81 -15.01
CA ILE A 126 -2.27 -3.07 -15.61
C ILE A 126 -2.10 -3.19 -17.12
N ASN A 127 -2.37 -4.38 -17.65
CA ASN A 127 -2.45 -4.59 -19.10
C ASN A 127 -3.91 -4.52 -19.56
N ALA A 128 -4.31 -3.35 -20.05
CA ALA A 128 -5.65 -3.13 -20.63
C ALA A 128 -5.65 -3.25 -22.17
N SER A 129 -4.64 -3.91 -22.76
CA SER A 129 -4.57 -4.12 -24.20
C SER A 129 -5.79 -4.87 -24.71
N GLY A 130 -6.50 -4.27 -25.67
CA GLY A 130 -7.71 -4.83 -26.27
C GLY A 130 -9.00 -4.69 -25.43
N GLN A 131 -8.95 -4.02 -24.28
CA GLN A 131 -10.12 -3.78 -23.42
C GLN A 131 -10.34 -2.28 -23.15
N THR A 132 -11.35 -1.71 -23.80
CA THR A 132 -11.83 -0.34 -23.56
C THR A 132 -13.01 -0.33 -22.59
N GLY A 133 -13.28 0.82 -21.98
CA GLY A 133 -14.37 1.02 -21.04
C GLY A 133 -13.90 1.35 -19.63
N SER A 134 -14.85 1.28 -18.68
CA SER A 134 -14.62 1.66 -17.29
C SER A 134 -13.98 0.52 -16.51
N TRP A 135 -12.84 0.77 -15.91
CA TRP A 135 -12.15 -0.09 -14.97
C TRP A 135 -12.30 0.45 -13.54
N LYS A 136 -12.19 -0.43 -12.56
CA LYS A 136 -12.08 -0.04 -11.14
C LYS A 136 -10.92 -0.77 -10.49
N ILE A 137 -10.13 -0.06 -9.71
CA ILE A 137 -9.16 -0.66 -8.79
C ILE A 137 -9.50 -0.29 -7.35
N GLU A 138 -9.47 -1.28 -6.47
CA GLU A 138 -9.68 -1.12 -5.03
C GLU A 138 -8.43 -1.63 -4.32
N PHE A 139 -7.85 -0.82 -3.43
CA PHE A 139 -6.70 -1.23 -2.62
C PHE A 139 -7.14 -1.57 -1.21
N TYR A 140 -6.60 -2.66 -0.69
CA TYR A 140 -6.88 -3.19 0.64
C TYR A 140 -5.58 -3.29 1.43
N LEU A 141 -5.64 -2.86 2.68
CA LEU A 141 -4.60 -3.12 3.66
C LEU A 141 -4.88 -4.48 4.29
N TRP A 142 -3.93 -5.40 4.18
CA TRP A 142 -3.98 -6.71 4.84
C TRP A 142 -3.09 -6.69 6.08
N ASN A 143 -3.68 -6.94 7.24
CA ASN A 143 -2.95 -7.04 8.50
C ASN A 143 -2.43 -8.46 8.69
N ARG A 144 -1.10 -8.63 8.67
CA ARG A 144 -0.42 -9.92 8.75
C ARG A 144 -0.72 -10.71 10.02
N ASP A 145 -0.88 -10.02 11.15
CA ASP A 145 -1.01 -10.65 12.46
C ASP A 145 -2.45 -11.12 12.74
N THR A 146 -3.43 -10.48 12.11
CA THR A 146 -4.87 -10.72 12.36
C THR A 146 -5.62 -11.26 11.15
N ASP A 147 -4.96 -11.32 9.99
CA ASP A 147 -5.54 -11.62 8.67
C ASP A 147 -6.67 -10.67 8.23
N ARG A 148 -6.86 -9.55 8.94
CA ARG A 148 -7.91 -8.58 8.64
C ARG A 148 -7.58 -7.79 7.38
N GLU A 149 -8.54 -7.74 6.47
CA GLU A 149 -8.50 -6.89 5.27
C GLU A 149 -9.35 -5.64 5.50
N THR A 150 -8.79 -4.46 5.23
CA THR A 150 -9.49 -3.17 5.32
C THR A 150 -9.37 -2.46 3.98
N LEU A 151 -10.50 -2.08 3.37
CA LEU A 151 -10.49 -1.24 2.17
C LEU A 151 -9.81 0.09 2.52
N VAL A 152 -8.76 0.44 1.79
CA VAL A 152 -8.07 1.72 1.94
C VAL A 152 -8.79 2.77 1.13
N ASP A 153 -8.88 2.57 -0.19
CA ASP A 153 -9.53 3.48 -1.13
C ASP A 153 -9.71 2.79 -2.50
N SER A 154 -10.43 3.42 -3.43
CA SER A 154 -10.68 2.90 -4.77
C SER A 154 -10.65 4.00 -5.84
N ARG A 155 -10.28 3.65 -7.07
CA ARG A 155 -10.31 4.56 -8.23
C ARG A 155 -11.00 3.91 -9.41
N VAL A 156 -11.79 4.71 -10.11
CA VAL A 156 -12.34 4.37 -11.42
C VAL A 156 -11.51 5.07 -12.46
N PHE A 157 -11.22 4.38 -13.57
CA PHE A 157 -10.55 4.97 -14.72
C PHE A 157 -11.12 4.38 -16.01
N VAL A 158 -11.02 5.12 -17.11
CA VAL A 158 -11.58 4.76 -18.41
C VAL A 158 -10.46 4.58 -19.41
N ILE A 159 -10.48 3.45 -20.10
CA ILE A 159 -9.68 3.23 -21.30
C ILE A 159 -10.56 3.53 -22.51
N GLU A 160 -10.23 4.59 -23.22
CA GLU A 160 -10.89 5.02 -24.45
C GLU A 160 -10.28 4.30 -25.65
N PRO A 161 -11.03 4.07 -26.74
CA PRO A 161 -10.48 3.51 -27.98
C PRO A 161 -9.32 4.35 -28.55
#